data_AF-A0A6M0QAY5-F1
#
_entry.id   AF-A0A6M0QAY5-F1
#
_cell.length_a   1.000
_cell.length_b   1.000
_cell.length_c   1.000
_cell.angle_alpha   90.00
_cell.angle_beta   90.00
_cell.angle_gamma   90.00
#
_symmetry.space_group_name_H-M   'P 1'
#
loop_
_entity.id
_entity.type
_entity.pdbx_description
1 polymer ?
#
loop_
_entity_poly.entity_id
_entity_poly.type
_entity_poly.pdbx_seq_one_letter_code
_entity_poly.pdbx_strand_id
1 'polypeptide(L)'
;MPFLIYLFSKYTMYSEGVDHQKRKAIAFGFIISVSIFSVIDRFFIKLSDQMTLLALVLMIISFSLYMFVVIIGDKKQKSIT
;
A
#
# COMPACT_ATOMS: atom_id res chain seq x y z
N MET A 1 4.23 -4.04 -13.02
CA MET A 1 4.43 -5.02 -11.92
C MET A 1 5.78 -4.90 -11.20
N PRO A 2 6.96 -4.96 -11.87
CA PRO A 2 8.25 -4.99 -11.15
C PRO A 2 8.52 -3.75 -10.28
N PHE A 3 8.06 -2.57 -10.73
CA PHE A 3 8.16 -1.33 -9.95
C PHE A 3 7.37 -1.36 -8.62
N LEU A 4 6.17 -1.92 -8.63
CA LEU A 4 5.31 -1.96 -7.43
C LEU A 4 5.87 -2.90 -6.38
N ILE A 5 6.39 -4.06 -6.80
CA ILE A 5 7.03 -5.04 -5.92
C ILE A 5 8.31 -4.44 -5.31
N TYR A 6 9.09 -3.72 -6.12
CA TYR A 6 10.27 -2.99 -5.64
C TYR A 6 9.89 -1.91 -4.62
N LEU A 7 8.85 -1.12 -4.90
CA LEU A 7 8.39 -0.05 -4.02
C LEU A 7 7.88 -0.61 -2.68
N PHE A 8 7.08 -1.68 -2.74
CA PHE A 8 6.56 -2.37 -1.56
C PHE A 8 7.69 -2.98 -0.71
N SER A 9 8.67 -3.62 -1.36
CA SER A 9 9.84 -4.17 -0.67
C SER A 9 10.67 -3.06 -0.03
N LYS A 10 10.91 -1.94 -0.73
CA LYS A 10 11.59 -0.77 -0.14
C LYS A 10 10.80 -0.20 1.04
N TYR A 11 9.48 -0.06 0.91
CA TYR A 11 8.64 0.47 1.99
C TYR A 11 8.67 -0.42 3.25
N THR A 12 8.65 -1.74 3.08
CA THR A 12 8.53 -2.73 4.17
C THR A 12 9.85 -3.27 4.71
N MET A 13 10.95 -3.18 3.95
CA MET A 13 12.28 -3.67 4.35
C MET A 13 13.27 -2.53 4.63
N TYR A 14 13.10 -1.35 4.04
CA TYR A 14 14.09 -0.26 4.12
C TYR A 14 13.76 0.68 5.29
N SER A 15 13.98 0.24 6.52
CA SER A 15 14.00 1.13 7.67
C SER A 15 14.83 0.55 8.83
N GLU A 16 16.03 1.07 9.00
CA GLU A 16 16.79 0.98 10.24
C GLU A 16 16.20 2.04 11.20
N GLY A 17 15.13 1.72 11.93
CA GLY A 17 14.49 2.66 12.86
C GLY A 17 13.15 2.19 13.44
N VAL A 18 12.66 2.94 14.43
CA VAL A 18 11.41 2.70 15.18
C VAL A 18 10.17 2.71 14.26
N ASP A 19 10.22 3.43 13.13
CA ASP A 19 9.13 3.50 12.15
C ASP A 19 8.94 2.23 11.31
N HIS A 20 9.84 1.25 11.39
CA HIS A 20 9.75 0.00 10.62
C HIS A 20 8.51 -0.83 10.99
N GLN A 21 8.24 -0.98 12.28
CA GLN A 21 7.06 -1.74 12.75
C GLN A 21 5.76 -1.07 12.31
N LYS A 22 5.71 0.28 12.35
CA LYS A 22 4.56 1.06 11.91
C LYS A 22 4.28 0.86 10.41
N ARG A 23 5.31 0.89 9.57
CA ARG A 23 5.18 0.67 8.12
C ARG A 23 4.73 -0.74 7.78
N LYS A 24 5.26 -1.75 8.48
CA LYS A 24 4.79 -3.13 8.34
C LYS A 24 3.32 -3.27 8.76
N ALA A 25 2.93 -2.65 9.87
CA ALA A 25 1.53 -2.64 10.31
C ALA A 25 0.61 -1.96 9.28
N ILE A 26 1.03 -0.84 8.68
CA ILE A 26 0.28 -0.17 7.62
C ILE A 26 0.17 -1.03 6.35
N ALA A 27 1.26 -1.67 5.93
CA ALA A 27 1.26 -2.58 4.78
C ALA A 27 0.34 -3.79 5.02
N PHE A 28 0.36 -4.35 6.22
CA PHE A 28 -0.53 -5.44 6.60
C PHE A 28 -2.00 -4.99 6.68
N GLY A 29 -2.25 -3.81 7.24
CA GLY A 29 -3.56 -3.17 7.26
C GLY A 29 -4.13 -2.96 5.85
N PHE A 30 -3.30 -2.57 4.88
CA PHE A 30 -3.73 -2.46 3.48
C PHE A 30 -4.17 -3.80 2.88
N ILE A 31 -3.44 -4.89 3.14
CA ILE A 31 -3.81 -6.23 2.68
C ILE A 31 -5.15 -6.67 3.29
N ILE A 32 -5.35 -6.38 4.59
CA ILE A 32 -6.62 -6.64 5.27
C ILE A 32 -7.75 -5.83 4.62
N SER A 33 -7.55 -4.53 4.36
CA SER A 33 -8.56 -3.68 3.72
C SER A 33 -8.97 -4.17 2.34
N VAL A 34 -8.01 -4.63 1.51
CA VAL A 34 -8.30 -5.27 0.22
C VAL A 34 -9.16 -6.51 0.40
N SER A 35 -8.81 -7.35 1.37
CA SER A 35 -9.54 -8.59 1.64
C SER A 35 -10.97 -8.32 2.13
N ILE A 36 -11.13 -7.36 3.04
CA ILE A 36 -12.43 -6.92 3.53
C ILE A 36 -13.26 -6.34 2.39
N PHE A 37 -12.68 -5.49 1.55
CA PHE A 37 -13.38 -4.93 0.38
C PHE A 37 -13.90 -6.05 -0.54
N SER A 38 -13.07 -7.04 -0.85
CA SER A 38 -13.49 -8.18 -1.69
C SER A 38 -14.61 -9.01 -1.04
N VAL A 39 -14.59 -9.20 0.28
CA VAL A 39 -15.67 -9.89 1.02
C VAL A 39 -16.95 -9.05 0.98
N ILE A 40 -16.86 -7.76 1.29
CA ILE A 40 -18.02 -6.85 1.29
C ILE A 40 -18.65 -6.78 -0.10
N ASP A 41 -17.83 -6.65 -1.14
CA ASP A 41 -18.31 -6.59 -2.52
C ASP A 41 -19.05 -7.87 -2.89
N ARG A 42 -18.48 -9.05 -2.58
CA ARG A 42 -19.10 -10.34 -2.91
C ARG A 42 -20.44 -10.57 -2.20
N PHE A 43 -20.57 -10.17 -0.94
CA PHE A 43 -21.75 -10.49 -0.13
C PHE A 43 -22.80 -9.38 -0.09
N PHE A 44 -22.40 -8.11 -0.14
CA PHE A 44 -23.29 -6.99 0.13
C PHE A 44 -23.52 -6.11 -1.10
N ILE A 45 -22.45 -5.63 -1.75
CA ILE A 45 -22.57 -4.59 -2.79
C ILE A 45 -22.87 -5.21 -4.16
N LYS A 46 -22.24 -6.35 -4.48
CA LYS A 46 -22.31 -7.05 -5.77
C LYS A 46 -22.04 -6.10 -6.94
N LEU A 47 -20.91 -5.38 -6.89
CA LEU A 47 -20.48 -4.57 -8.03
C LEU A 47 -20.26 -5.45 -9.27
N SER A 48 -20.36 -4.84 -10.44
CA SER A 48 -19.95 -5.53 -11.67
C SER A 48 -18.44 -5.79 -11.64
N ASP A 49 -18.01 -6.90 -12.24
CA ASP A 49 -16.60 -7.31 -12.24
C ASP A 49 -15.65 -6.20 -12.72
N GLN A 50 -16.09 -5.39 -13.69
CA GLN A 50 -15.33 -4.24 -14.20
C GLN A 50 -15.13 -3.16 -13.13
N MET A 51 -16.16 -2.89 -12.32
CA MET A 51 -16.12 -1.87 -11.26
C MET A 51 -15.30 -2.36 -10.06
N THR A 52 -15.42 -3.64 -9.69
CA THR A 52 -14.58 -4.26 -8.65
C THR A 52 -13.11 -4.22 -9.04
N LEU A 53 -12.79 -4.58 -10.29
CA LEU A 53 -11.43 -4.51 -10.80
C LEU A 53 -10.89 -3.07 -10.79
N LEU A 54 -11.69 -2.10 -11.25
CA LEU A 54 -11.32 -0.69 -11.25
C LEU A 54 -11.04 -0.20 -9.82
N ALA A 55 -11.89 -0.55 -8.86
CA ALA A 55 -11.72 -0.18 -7.45
C ALA A 55 -10.43 -0.76 -6.86
N LEU A 56 -10.13 -2.04 -7.12
CA LEU A 56 -8.90 -2.68 -6.69
C LEU A 56 -7.65 -2.01 -7.28
N VAL A 57 -7.70 -1.69 -8.58
CA VAL A 57 -6.59 -0.97 -9.25
C VAL A 57 -6.38 0.41 -8.62
N LEU A 58 -7.46 1.16 -8.36
CA LEU A 58 -7.37 2.47 -7.72
C LEU A 58 -6.81 2.38 -6.29
N MET A 59 -7.21 1.36 -5.52
CA MET A 59 -6.65 1.11 -4.19
C MET A 59 -5.14 0.84 -4.25
N ILE A 60 -4.69 0.00 -5.19
CA ILE A 60 -3.27 -0.31 -5.38
C ILE A 60 -2.48 0.95 -5.78
N ILE A 61 -2.99 1.73 -6.73
CA ILE A 61 -2.32 2.97 -7.19
C ILE A 61 -2.22 3.97 -6.03
N SER A 62 -3.31 4.17 -5.28
CA SER A 62 -3.35 5.11 -4.16
C SER A 62 -2.36 4.72 -3.06
N PHE A 63 -2.31 3.44 -2.70
CA PHE A 63 -1.36 2.94 -1.72
C PHE A 63 0.09 3.03 -2.22
N SER A 64 0.31 2.82 -3.52
CA SER A 64 1.63 2.97 -4.14
C SER A 64 2.12 4.41 -4.11
N LEU A 65 1.24 5.38 -4.40
CA LEU A 65 1.56 6.81 -4.27
C LEU A 65 1.94 7.16 -2.83
N TYR A 66 1.17 6.68 -1.86
CA TYR A 66 1.47 6.85 -0.45
C TYR A 66 2.87 6.31 -0.08
N MET A 67 3.18 5.07 -0.45
CA MET A 67 4.50 4.48 -0.19
C MET A 67 5.64 5.29 -0.83
N PHE A 68 5.43 5.77 -2.06
CA PHE A 68 6.41 6.57 -2.78
C PHE A 68 6.72 7.90 -2.08
N VAL A 69 5.69 8.62 -1.63
CA VAL A 69 5.84 9.88 -0.90
C VAL A 69 6.61 9.65 0.40
N VAL A 70 6.28 8.59 1.16
CA VAL A 70 6.98 8.26 2.40
C VAL A 70 8.46 7.96 2.14
N ILE A 71 8.77 7.11 1.15
CA ILE A 71 10.16 6.75 0.81
C ILE A 71 10.97 7.98 0.40
N ILE A 72 10.39 8.93 -0.35
CA ILE A 72 11.07 10.18 -0.73
C ILE A 72 11.27 11.08 0.49
N GLY A 73 10.27 11.17 1.37
CA GLY A 73 10.36 11.92 2.63
C GLY A 73 11.55 11.46 3.48
N ASP A 74 11.71 10.15 3.63
CA ASP A 74 12.83 9.58 4.41
C ASP A 74 14.19 9.90 3.80
N LYS A 75 14.29 9.83 2.47
CA LYS A 75 15.54 10.15 1.76
C LYS A 75 15.94 11.61 1.95
N LYS A 76 14.97 12.54 1.93
CA LYS A 76 15.22 13.95 2.22
C LYS A 76 15.69 14.14 3.66
N GLN A 77 15.09 13.45 4.62
CA GLN A 77 15.44 13.60 6.04
C GLN A 77 16.84 13.07 6.36
N LYS A 78 17.25 11.94 5.76
CA LYS A 78 18.63 11.42 5.84
C LYS A 78 19.68 12.30 5.13
N SER A 79 19.28 13.20 4.23
CA SER A 79 20.21 14.12 3.55
C SER A 79 20.50 15.38 4.37
N ILE A 80 19.68 15.66 5.39
CA ILE A 80 19.74 16.88 6.20
C ILE A 80 20.36 16.60 7.58
N THR A 81 20.47 15.33 7.96
CA THR A 81 21.12 14.85 9.20
C THR A 81 22.49 14.30 8.87
#